data_AF-A0A1G4KFB6-F1
#
_entry.id   AF-A0A1G4KFB6-F1
#
_cell.length_a   1.000
_cell.length_b   1.000
_cell.length_c   1.000
_cell.angle_alpha   90.00
_cell.angle_beta   90.00
_cell.angle_gamma   90.00
#
_symmetry.space_group_name_H-M   'P 1'
#
loop_
_entity.id
_entity.type
_entity.pdbx_description
1 polymer ?
#
loop_
_entity_poly.entity_id
_entity_poly.type
_entity_poly.pdbx_seq_one_letter_code
_entity_poly.pdbx_strand_id
1 'polypeptide(L)'
;MGASCKDQKKAVAVCLQRSPCVMIQRNSPQKCLDDPELKKELPELCLAQMKAFLECKRGMVDMTKRFRGNGALSTGKYDQQFENLSSGNFDPREELRKLDVLSGKDNRG
;
A
#
# COMPACT_ATOMS: atom_id res chain seq x y z
N MET A 1 -8.58 18.41 13.67
CA MET A 1 -8.59 17.41 12.57
C MET A 1 -7.78 16.20 13.00
N GLY A 2 -8.43 15.06 13.27
CA GLY A 2 -7.73 13.82 13.62
C GLY A 2 -7.04 13.23 12.39
N ALA A 3 -5.80 12.74 12.55
CA ALA A 3 -5.10 12.02 11.50
C ALA A 3 -5.99 10.88 10.99
N SER A 4 -6.37 10.92 9.71
CA SER A 4 -7.17 9.87 9.09
C SER A 4 -6.21 8.92 8.37
N CYS A 5 -6.15 7.65 8.76
CA CYS A 5 -5.30 6.63 8.13
C CYS A 5 -5.72 6.27 6.68
N LYS A 6 -6.48 7.15 6.02
CA LYS A 6 -7.02 6.99 4.67
C LYS A 6 -5.89 6.92 3.65
N ASP A 7 -4.89 7.80 3.74
CA ASP A 7 -3.74 7.78 2.83
C ASP A 7 -2.92 6.51 2.98
N GLN A 8 -2.62 6.07 4.20
CA GLN A 8 -1.89 4.80 4.41
C GLN A 8 -2.70 3.61 3.90
N LYS A 9 -4.02 3.60 4.13
CA LYS A 9 -4.91 2.56 3.60
C LYS A 9 -4.87 2.52 2.06
N LYS A 10 -4.97 3.68 1.41
CA LYS A 10 -4.92 3.79 -0.05
C LYS A 10 -3.54 3.43 -0.59
N ALA A 11 -2.46 3.82 0.08
CA ALA A 11 -1.10 3.45 -0.28
C ALA A 11 -0.91 1.93 -0.29
N VAL A 12 -1.41 1.23 0.75
CA VAL A 12 -1.40 -0.24 0.79
C VAL A 12 -2.22 -0.83 -0.35
N ALA A 13 -3.43 -0.31 -0.58
CA ALA A 13 -4.31 -0.80 -1.63
C ALA A 13 -3.71 -0.63 -3.03
N VAL A 14 -3.12 0.54 -3.33
CA VAL A 14 -2.43 0.80 -4.60
C VAL A 14 -1.25 -0.15 -4.76
N CYS A 15 -0.44 -0.35 -3.71
CA CYS A 15 0.70 -1.26 -3.78
C CYS A 15 0.28 -2.71 -4.06
N LEU A 16 -0.76 -3.19 -3.37
CA LEU A 16 -1.27 -4.54 -3.56
C LEU A 16 -1.85 -4.73 -4.96
N GLN A 17 -2.61 -3.75 -5.49
CA GLN A 17 -3.15 -3.83 -6.83
C GLN A 17 -2.06 -3.92 -7.91
N ARG A 18 -0.92 -3.25 -7.71
CA ARG A 18 0.26 -3.37 -8.60
C ARG A 18 1.02 -4.68 -8.42
N SER A 19 0.90 -5.32 -7.26
CA SER A 19 1.68 -6.51 -6.93
C SER A 19 1.30 -7.70 -7.82
N PRO A 20 2.25 -8.61 -8.12
CA PRO A 20 1.96 -9.78 -8.94
C PRO A 20 0.88 -10.68 -8.34
N CYS A 21 0.71 -10.71 -7.01
CA CYS A 21 -0.33 -11.50 -6.34
C CYS A 21 -1.76 -11.07 -6.74
N VAL A 22 -2.02 -9.77 -6.86
CA VAL A 22 -3.35 -9.28 -7.29
C VAL A 22 -3.41 -9.14 -8.81
N MET A 23 -2.36 -8.59 -9.42
CA MET A 23 -2.34 -8.24 -10.83
C MET A 23 -2.29 -9.45 -11.76
N ILE A 24 -1.46 -10.45 -11.41
CA ILE A 24 -1.20 -11.64 -12.24
C ILE A 24 -2.04 -12.80 -11.73
N GLN A 25 -1.94 -13.11 -10.43
CA GLN A 25 -2.64 -14.26 -9.86
C GLN A 25 -4.12 -13.99 -9.56
N ARG A 26 -4.60 -12.73 -9.68
CA ARG A 26 -6.00 -12.33 -9.44
C ARG A 26 -6.53 -12.73 -8.04
N ASN A 27 -5.63 -12.86 -7.07
CA ASN A 27 -6.03 -13.07 -5.68
C ASN A 27 -6.57 -11.76 -5.10
N SER A 28 -7.43 -11.87 -4.07
CA SER A 28 -7.90 -10.71 -3.34
C SER A 28 -6.77 -10.09 -2.50
N PRO A 29 -6.75 -8.75 -2.31
CA PRO A 29 -5.68 -8.09 -1.57
C PRO A 29 -5.52 -8.61 -0.13
N GLN A 30 -6.63 -9.00 0.52
CA GLN A 30 -6.61 -9.63 1.84
C GLN A 30 -5.90 -10.98 1.80
N LYS A 31 -6.25 -11.83 0.83
CA LYS A 31 -5.63 -13.15 0.67
C LYS A 31 -4.11 -13.04 0.48
N CYS A 32 -3.64 -12.08 -0.32
CA CYS A 32 -2.22 -11.81 -0.50
C CYS A 32 -1.46 -11.44 0.80
N LEU A 33 -2.16 -10.96 1.82
CA LEU A 33 -1.58 -10.55 3.11
C LEU A 33 -1.72 -11.62 4.19
N ASP A 34 -2.82 -12.36 4.16
CA ASP A 34 -3.15 -13.43 5.10
C ASP A 34 -2.33 -14.70 4.81
N ASP A 35 -2.16 -15.05 3.52
CA ASP A 35 -1.37 -16.21 3.12
C ASP A 35 0.13 -15.94 3.23
N PRO A 36 0.88 -16.70 4.05
CA PRO A 36 2.31 -16.47 4.25
C PRO A 36 3.16 -16.77 3.00
N GLU A 37 2.67 -17.63 2.10
CA GLU A 37 3.34 -17.93 0.83
C GLU A 37 3.22 -16.76 -0.14
N LEU A 38 1.99 -16.27 -0.36
CA LEU A 38 1.72 -15.11 -1.21
C LEU A 38 2.38 -13.83 -0.68
N LYS A 39 2.45 -13.70 0.65
CA LYS A 39 3.09 -12.57 1.31
C LYS A 39 4.61 -12.49 1.06
N LYS A 40 5.28 -13.62 0.82
CA LYS A 40 6.71 -13.64 0.44
C LYS A 40 6.94 -13.14 -0.99
N GLU A 41 5.94 -13.28 -1.86
CA GLU A 41 5.98 -12.76 -3.23
C GLU A 41 5.65 -11.27 -3.31
N LEU A 42 5.17 -10.67 -2.21
CA LEU A 42 4.92 -9.23 -2.16
C LEU A 42 6.23 -8.44 -2.11
N PRO A 43 6.31 -7.30 -2.83
CA PRO A 43 7.44 -6.41 -2.71
C PRO A 43 7.58 -5.85 -1.28
N GLU A 44 8.82 -5.64 -0.84
CA GLU A 44 9.13 -5.05 0.47
C GLU A 44 8.44 -3.70 0.67
N LEU A 45 8.27 -2.92 -0.39
CA LEU A 45 7.55 -1.65 -0.35
C LEU A 45 6.09 -1.82 0.10
N CYS A 46 5.40 -2.87 -0.33
CA CYS A 46 4.02 -3.13 0.10
C CYS A 46 3.97 -3.54 1.58
N LEU A 47 4.96 -4.29 2.05
CA LEU A 47 5.09 -4.64 3.47
C LEU A 47 5.38 -3.41 4.34
N ALA A 48 6.23 -2.50 3.87
CA ALA A 48 6.53 -1.24 4.54
C ALA A 48 5.28 -0.34 4.64
N GLN A 49 4.51 -0.21 3.55
CA GLN A 49 3.23 0.51 3.56
C GLN A 49 2.22 -0.12 4.51
N MET A 50 2.15 -1.46 4.55
CA MET A 50 1.27 -2.18 5.48
C MET A 50 1.68 -1.91 6.93
N LYS A 51 2.98 -1.94 7.24
CA LYS A 51 3.48 -1.60 8.57
C LYS A 51 3.06 -0.18 8.95
N ALA A 52 3.25 0.80 8.07
CA ALA A 52 2.83 2.18 8.30
C ALA A 52 1.31 2.32 8.55
N PHE A 53 0.49 1.56 7.82
CA PHE A 53 -0.96 1.52 8.05
C PHE A 53 -1.32 0.93 9.42
N LEU A 54 -0.67 -0.16 9.82
CA LEU A 54 -0.87 -0.78 11.14
C LEU A 54 -0.44 0.15 12.27
N GLU A 55 0.68 0.87 12.12
CA GLU A 55 1.11 1.88 13.10
C GLU A 55 0.11 3.02 13.21
N CYS A 56 -0.40 3.52 12.07
CA CYS A 56 -1.46 4.53 12.05
C CYS A 56 -2.73 4.03 12.76
N LYS A 57 -3.17 2.80 12.47
CA LYS A 57 -4.36 2.20 13.09
C LYS A 57 -4.17 1.99 14.59
N ARG A 58 -3.01 1.50 15.02
CA ARG A 58 -2.64 1.39 16.46
C ARG A 58 -2.67 2.76 17.11
N GLY A 59 -2.21 3.78 16.40
CA GLY A 59 -2.23 5.16 16.87
C GLY A 59 -3.61 5.81 16.96
N MET A 60 -4.59 5.31 16.21
CA MET A 60 -5.99 5.70 16.37
C MET A 60 -6.62 5.06 17.60
N VAL A 61 -6.27 3.81 17.92
CA VAL A 61 -6.82 3.07 19.06
C VAL A 61 -6.16 3.52 20.38
N ASP A 62 -4.85 3.76 20.34
CA ASP A 62 -4.07 4.23 21.49
C ASP A 62 -4.14 5.77 21.60
N MET A 63 -5.02 6.23 22.48
CA MET A 63 -5.25 7.66 22.76
C MET A 63 -4.00 8.39 23.24
N THR A 64 -3.05 7.70 23.88
CA THR A 64 -1.82 8.33 24.41
C THR A 64 -0.87 8.80 23.31
N LYS A 65 -0.97 8.18 22.13
CA LYS A 65 -0.16 8.54 20.97
C LYS A 65 -0.82 9.61 20.07
N ARG A 66 -2.11 9.92 20.28
CA ARG A 66 -2.78 11.04 19.58
C ARG A 66 -2.18 12.40 19.93
N PHE A 67 -1.68 12.57 21.16
CA PHE A 67 -1.07 13.82 21.63
C PHE A 67 0.34 14.07 21.10
N ARG A 68 1.09 12.99 20.77
CA ARG A 68 2.44 13.10 20.19
C ARG A 68 2.44 13.16 18.65
N GLY A 69 1.26 13.22 18.02
CA GLY A 69 1.12 13.26 16.57
C GLY A 69 1.30 11.88 15.94
N ASN A 70 0.23 11.09 15.87
CA ASN A 70 0.24 9.86 15.09
C ASN A 70 0.03 10.16 13.61
N GLY A 71 1.13 10.42 12.92
CA GLY A 71 1.21 10.34 11.48
C GLY A 71 0.80 11.61 10.74
N ALA A 72 1.29 11.68 9.50
CA ALA A 72 1.02 12.77 8.59
C ALA A 72 -0.50 12.96 8.39
N LEU A 73 -0.91 14.22 8.28
CA LEU A 73 -2.26 14.59 7.87
C LEU A 73 -2.62 13.90 6.55
N SER A 74 -3.89 13.53 6.41
CA SER A 74 -4.37 12.96 5.17
C SER A 74 -4.27 14.03 4.07
N THR A 75 -3.48 13.76 3.03
CA THR A 75 -3.21 14.68 1.91
C THR A 75 -3.94 14.29 0.64
N GLY A 76 -4.53 13.09 0.58
CA GLY A 76 -5.18 12.57 -0.62
C GLY A 76 -4.18 12.19 -1.72
N LYS A 77 -2.90 11.99 -1.35
CA LYS A 77 -1.80 11.74 -2.30
C LYS A 77 -2.06 10.51 -3.18
N TYR A 78 -2.74 9.51 -2.64
CA TYR A 78 -2.99 8.24 -3.31
C TYR A 78 -4.40 8.13 -3.91
N ASP A 79 -5.23 9.17 -3.81
CA ASP A 79 -6.63 9.15 -4.27
C ASP A 79 -6.72 8.89 -5.76
N GLN A 80 -6.07 9.71 -6.60
CA GLN A 80 -6.10 9.53 -8.06
C GLN A 80 -5.54 8.17 -8.50
N GLN A 81 -4.47 7.70 -7.87
CA GLN A 81 -3.90 6.40 -8.20
C GLN A 81 -4.86 5.26 -7.87
N PHE A 82 -5.51 5.33 -6.70
CA PHE A 82 -6.47 4.33 -6.27
C PHE A 82 -7.70 4.29 -7.20
N GLU A 83 -8.24 5.43 -7.60
CA GLU A 83 -9.37 5.51 -8.53
C GLU A 83 -9.01 4.98 -9.93
N ASN A 84 -7.84 5.32 -10.45
CA ASN A 84 -7.38 4.84 -11.77
C ASN A 84 -7.20 3.32 -11.80
N LEU A 85 -6.60 2.73 -10.76
CA LEU A 85 -6.45 1.27 -10.71
C LEU A 85 -7.81 0.59 -10.48
N SER A 86 -8.70 1.18 -9.68
CA SER A 86 -10.02 0.60 -9.41
C SER A 86 -10.97 0.65 -10.61
N SER A 87 -10.82 1.65 -11.48
CA SER A 87 -11.62 1.80 -12.71
C SER A 87 -11.11 0.95 -13.89
N GLY A 88 -9.97 0.26 -13.73
CA GLY A 88 -9.41 -0.58 -14.79
C GLY A 88 -8.71 0.19 -15.90
N ASN A 89 -8.52 1.50 -15.76
CA ASN A 89 -7.83 2.35 -16.73
C ASN A 89 -6.32 2.34 -16.48
N PHE A 90 -5.69 1.18 -16.62
CA PHE A 90 -4.25 1.01 -16.39
C PHE A 90 -3.64 -0.07 -17.30
N ASP A 91 -2.37 0.12 -17.66
CA ASP A 91 -1.57 -0.89 -18.37
C ASP A 91 -0.85 -1.81 -17.37
N PRO A 92 -1.13 -3.13 -17.35
CA PRO A 92 -0.60 -3.99 -16.30
C PRO A 92 0.91 -4.11 -16.26
N ARG A 93 1.53 -4.05 -17.44
CA ARG A 93 2.98 -4.12 -17.59
C ARG A 93 3.67 -2.86 -17.09
N GLU A 94 3.02 -1.71 -17.25
CA GLU A 94 3.56 -0.42 -16.79
C GLU A 94 3.46 -0.30 -15.27
N GLU A 95 2.32 -0.70 -14.69
CA GLU A 95 2.11 -0.67 -13.24
C GLU A 95 3.06 -1.61 -12.49
N LEU A 96 3.37 -2.78 -13.07
CA LEU A 96 4.36 -3.70 -12.51
C LEU A 96 5.78 -3.09 -12.56
N ARG A 97 6.17 -2.45 -13.67
CA ARG A 97 7.45 -1.73 -13.78
C ARG A 97 7.58 -0.60 -12.76
N LYS A 98 6.52 0.20 -12.58
CA LYS A 98 6.50 1.27 -11.56
C LYS A 98 6.76 0.70 -10.16
N LEU A 99 6.23 -0.49 -9.87
CA LEU A 99 6.46 -1.16 -8.59
C LEU A 99 7.92 -1.58 -8.40
N ASP A 100 8.57 -2.10 -9.44
CA ASP A 100 9.99 -2.47 -9.40
C ASP A 100 10.89 -1.26 -9.14
N VAL A 101 10.67 -0.17 -9.88
CA VAL A 101 11.39 1.11 -9.71
C VAL A 101 11.22 1.66 -8.30
N LEU A 102 9.99 1.67 -7.78
CA LEU A 102 9.68 2.14 -6.43
C LEU A 102 10.29 1.24 -5.34
N SER A 103 10.41 -0.07 -5.59
CA SER A 103 11.00 -1.01 -4.63
C SER A 103 12.54 -0.97 -4.58
N GLY A 104 13.19 -0.21 -5.47
CA GLY A 104 14.64 -0.09 -5.52
C GLY A 104 15.35 -1.27 -6.19
N LYS A 105 14.62 -2.15 -6.90
CA LYS A 105 15.22 -3.22 -7.72
C LYS A 105 16.00 -2.68 -8.94
N ASP A 106 15.84 -1.40 -9.26
CA ASP A 106 16.58 -0.63 -10.27
C ASP A 106 17.85 0.07 -9.71
N ASN A 107 18.56 -0.56 -8.77
CA ASN A 107 19.96 -0.21 -8.45
C ASN A 107 20.88 -1.39 -8.76
N ARG A 108 20.79 -1.90 -9.99
CA ARG A 108 21.76 -2.84 -10.56
C ARG A 108 22.25 -2.32 -11.90
N GLY A 109 22.98 -1.20 -11.82
CA GLY A 109 23.94 -0.75 -12.83
C GLY A 109 25.33 -1.04 -12.30
#